data_AF-A0A8T4V2P3-F1
#
_entry.id   AF-A0A8T4V2P3-F1
#
_cell.length_a   1.000
_cell.length_b   1.000
_cell.length_c   1.000
_cell.angle_alpha   90.00
_cell.angle_beta   90.00
_cell.angle_gamma   90.00
#
_symmetry.space_group_name_H-M   'P 1'
#
loop_
_entity.id
_entity.type
_entity.pdbx_description
1 polymer ?
#
loop_
_entity_poly.entity_id
_entity_poly.type
_entity_poly.pdbx_seq_one_letter_code
_entity_poly.pdbx_strand_id
1 'polypeptide(L)'
;MSLANEAAYLYVLSKDLVKVNKKVQKYSQKAQKHLEKHYKATSPEEKARHQHKHARRVTDIHQLMGEHNKILAKLRRHQIAFAHQLQKEHRIK
;
A
#
# COMPACT_ATOMS: atom_id res chain seq x y z
N MET A 1 -1.20 -27.06 -1.25
CA MET A 1 -0.20 -25.99 -1.51
C MET A 1 1.18 -26.56 -1.22
N SER A 2 2.13 -26.44 -2.16
CA SER A 2 3.54 -26.82 -1.94
C SER A 2 4.34 -25.65 -1.39
N LEU A 3 5.53 -25.93 -0.83
CA LEU A 3 6.48 -24.91 -0.37
C LEU A 3 6.82 -23.89 -1.47
N ALA A 4 7.05 -24.38 -2.70
CA ALA A 4 7.35 -23.55 -3.87
C ALA A 4 6.19 -22.61 -4.23
N ASN A 5 4.93 -23.10 -4.15
CA ASN A 5 3.77 -22.26 -4.43
C ASN A 5 3.62 -21.13 -3.41
N GLU A 6 3.79 -21.43 -2.13
CA GLU A 6 3.74 -20.43 -1.06
C GLU A 6 4.87 -19.38 -1.21
N ALA A 7 6.09 -19.82 -1.57
CA ALA A 7 7.19 -18.90 -1.88
C ALA A 7 6.87 -17.96 -3.05
N ALA A 8 6.27 -18.49 -4.12
CA ALA A 8 5.86 -17.69 -5.27
C ALA A 8 4.79 -16.65 -4.89
N TYR A 9 3.79 -17.04 -4.09
CA TYR A 9 2.79 -16.10 -3.57
C TYR A 9 3.41 -14.99 -2.72
N LEU A 10 4.33 -15.34 -1.80
CA LEU A 10 5.04 -14.36 -0.99
C LEU A 10 5.80 -13.35 -1.84
N TYR A 11 6.50 -13.82 -2.89
CA TYR A 11 7.24 -12.95 -3.82
C TYR A 11 6.32 -12.00 -4.61
N VAL A 12 5.22 -12.51 -5.17
CA VAL A 12 4.28 -11.69 -5.93
C VAL A 12 3.64 -10.63 -5.03
N LEU A 13 3.16 -11.04 -3.85
CA LEU A 13 2.54 -10.13 -2.89
C LEU A 13 3.52 -9.08 -2.37
N SER A 14 4.80 -9.41 -2.19
CA SER A 14 5.81 -8.42 -1.78
C SER A 14 6.04 -7.37 -2.88
N LYS A 15 6.05 -7.78 -4.16
CA LYS A 15 6.16 -6.83 -5.29
C LYS A 15 4.94 -5.92 -5.37
N ASP A 16 3.74 -6.45 -5.16
CA ASP A 16 2.51 -5.65 -5.17
C ASP A 16 2.46 -4.67 -4.00
N LEU A 17 2.91 -5.09 -2.80
CA LEU A 17 3.06 -4.19 -1.65
C LEU A 17 3.99 -3.02 -1.96
N VAL A 18 5.14 -3.28 -2.60
CA VAL A 18 6.07 -2.23 -3.03
C VAL A 18 5.42 -1.28 -4.03
N LYS A 19 4.64 -1.78 -4.99
CA LYS A 19 3.92 -0.92 -5.95
C LYS A 19 2.92 0.00 -5.23
N VAL A 20 2.14 -0.54 -4.29
CA VAL A 20 1.18 0.26 -3.51
C VAL A 20 1.91 1.31 -2.68
N ASN A 21 3.01 0.97 -2.01
CA ASN A 21 3.81 1.91 -1.24
C ASN A 21 4.35 3.07 -2.09
N LYS A 22 4.86 2.78 -3.30
CA LYS A 22 5.30 3.82 -4.23
C LYS A 22 4.15 4.76 -4.63
N LYS A 23 2.94 4.22 -4.84
CA LYS A 23 1.75 5.04 -5.13
C LYS A 23 1.36 5.92 -3.95
N VAL A 24 1.33 5.36 -2.73
CA VAL A 24 1.06 6.10 -1.49
C VAL A 24 2.03 7.26 -1.35
N GLN A 25 3.34 7.01 -1.44
CA GLN A 25 4.36 8.04 -1.33
C GLN A 25 4.16 9.17 -2.35
N LYS A 26 3.91 8.81 -3.63
CA LYS A 26 3.65 9.77 -4.70
C LYS A 26 2.42 10.63 -4.42
N TYR A 27 1.34 10.04 -3.88
CA TYR A 27 0.12 10.79 -3.57
C TYR A 27 0.26 11.64 -2.32
N SER A 28 0.99 11.18 -1.31
CA SER A 28 1.32 11.98 -0.12
C SER A 28 2.09 13.25 -0.51
N GLN A 29 3.10 13.13 -1.38
CA GLN A 29 3.84 14.29 -1.88
C GLN A 29 2.92 15.27 -2.64
N LYS A 30 1.99 14.76 -3.46
CA LYS A 30 1.03 15.60 -4.19
C LYS A 30 0.01 16.26 -3.27
N ALA A 31 -0.47 15.56 -2.25
CA ALA A 31 -1.36 16.11 -1.24
C ALA A 31 -0.65 17.27 -0.52
N GLN A 32 0.55 17.03 -0.01
CA GLN A 32 1.37 18.04 0.65
C GLN A 32 1.61 19.27 -0.23
N LYS A 33 1.97 19.06 -1.51
CA LYS A 33 2.12 20.17 -2.48
C LYS A 33 0.84 20.99 -2.64
N HIS A 34 -0.33 20.37 -2.63
CA HIS A 34 -1.60 21.11 -2.71
C HIS A 34 -1.92 21.85 -1.42
N LEU A 35 -1.57 21.29 -0.27
CA LEU A 35 -1.72 21.95 1.02
C LEU A 35 -0.82 23.21 1.11
N GLU A 36 0.44 23.10 0.70
CA GLU A 36 1.35 24.25 0.62
C GLU A 36 0.85 25.33 -0.34
N LYS A 37 0.32 24.93 -1.51
CA LYS A 37 -0.28 25.88 -2.45
C LYS A 37 -1.54 26.54 -1.91
N HIS A 38 -2.36 25.82 -1.15
CA HIS A 38 -3.50 26.39 -0.45
C HIS A 38 -3.05 27.50 0.51
N TYR A 39 -2.01 27.27 1.31
CA TYR A 39 -1.52 28.29 2.25
C TYR A 39 -0.86 29.50 1.58
N LYS A 40 -0.25 29.31 0.40
CA LYS A 40 0.37 30.39 -0.38
C LYS A 40 -0.61 31.18 -1.25
N ALA A 41 -1.77 30.61 -1.57
CA ALA A 41 -2.76 31.27 -2.41
C ALA A 41 -3.35 32.49 -1.70
N THR A 42 -3.54 33.58 -2.45
CA THR A 42 -4.11 34.83 -1.93
C THR A 42 -5.61 34.89 -2.15
N SER A 43 -6.12 34.38 -3.27
CA SER A 43 -7.56 34.41 -3.55
C SER A 43 -8.33 33.26 -2.88
N PRO A 44 -9.58 33.51 -2.44
CA PRO A 44 -10.46 32.47 -1.92
C PRO A 44 -10.71 31.32 -2.91
N GLU A 45 -10.87 31.60 -4.21
CA GLU A 45 -11.14 30.54 -5.20
C GLU A 45 -9.93 29.61 -5.36
N GLU A 46 -8.71 30.17 -5.37
CA GLU A 46 -7.50 29.37 -5.48
C GLU A 46 -7.28 28.50 -4.24
N LYS A 47 -7.55 29.04 -3.05
CA LYS A 47 -7.56 28.27 -1.81
C LYS A 47 -8.55 27.10 -1.91
N ALA A 48 -9.81 27.37 -2.21
CA ALA A 48 -10.84 26.32 -2.32
C ALA A 48 -10.44 25.22 -3.33
N ARG A 49 -9.90 25.62 -4.50
CA ARG A 49 -9.40 24.68 -5.52
C ARG A 49 -8.27 23.79 -5.00
N HIS A 50 -7.31 24.35 -4.26
CA HIS A 50 -6.20 23.59 -3.71
C HIS A 50 -6.61 22.68 -2.55
N GLN A 51 -7.51 23.15 -1.69
CA GLN A 51 -8.11 22.34 -0.63
C GLN A 51 -8.88 21.15 -1.19
N HIS A 52 -9.70 21.36 -2.23
CA HIS A 52 -10.43 20.27 -2.88
C HIS A 52 -9.47 19.22 -3.49
N LYS A 53 -8.42 19.67 -4.17
CA LYS A 53 -7.39 18.76 -4.71
C LYS A 53 -6.64 18.00 -3.62
N HIS A 54 -6.33 18.65 -2.49
CA HIS A 54 -5.74 18.00 -1.32
C HIS A 54 -6.68 16.91 -0.78
N ALA A 55 -7.95 17.25 -0.51
CA ALA A 55 -8.94 16.32 0.01
C ALA A 55 -9.09 15.08 -0.89
N ARG A 56 -9.18 15.26 -2.22
CA ARG A 56 -9.23 14.14 -3.16
C ARG A 56 -8.01 13.23 -3.06
N ARG A 57 -6.81 13.79 -2.90
CA ARG A 57 -5.58 12.98 -2.73
C ARG A 57 -5.54 12.24 -1.41
N VAL A 58 -6.07 12.82 -0.33
CA VAL A 58 -6.22 12.12 0.95
C VAL A 58 -7.15 10.92 0.81
N THR A 59 -8.28 11.07 0.10
CA THR A 59 -9.18 9.94 -0.20
C THR A 59 -8.48 8.84 -1.01
N ASP A 60 -7.74 9.21 -2.06
CA ASP A 60 -6.95 8.23 -2.84
C ASP A 60 -5.94 7.48 -1.95
N ILE A 61 -5.27 8.18 -1.02
CA ILE A 61 -4.33 7.58 -0.07
C ILE A 61 -5.04 6.60 0.86
N HIS A 62 -6.20 6.96 1.43
CA HIS A 62 -6.96 6.06 2.30
C HIS A 62 -7.37 4.78 1.57
N GLN A 63 -7.80 4.87 0.30
CA GLN A 63 -8.10 3.70 -0.50
C GLN A 63 -6.87 2.80 -0.70
N LEU A 64 -5.72 3.39 -1.05
CA LEU A 64 -4.46 2.65 -1.20
C LEU A 64 -4.00 2.00 0.12
N MET A 65 -4.24 2.64 1.27
CA MET A 65 -3.95 2.06 2.58
C MET A 65 -4.86 0.85 2.87
N GLY A 66 -6.11 0.88 2.42
CA GLY A 66 -7.00 -0.29 2.45
C GLY A 66 -6.45 -1.46 1.63
N GLU A 67 -5.96 -1.19 0.41
CA GLU A 67 -5.31 -2.21 -0.44
C GLU A 67 -4.02 -2.74 0.20
N HIS A 68 -3.17 -1.85 0.73
CA HIS A 68 -1.96 -2.20 1.44
C HIS A 68 -2.23 -3.18 2.58
N ASN A 69 -3.23 -2.89 3.43
CA ASN A 69 -3.59 -3.74 4.55
C ASN A 69 -4.14 -5.10 4.11
N LYS A 70 -4.89 -5.16 3.01
CA LYS A 70 -5.34 -6.43 2.42
C LYS A 70 -4.15 -7.27 1.93
N ILE A 71 -3.14 -6.67 1.31
CA ILE A 71 -1.93 -7.37 0.87
C ILE A 71 -1.15 -7.90 2.08
N LEU A 72 -0.98 -7.09 3.14
CA LEU A 72 -0.33 -7.53 4.37
C LEU A 72 -1.05 -8.71 5.03
N ALA A 73 -2.39 -8.68 5.09
CA ALA A 73 -3.17 -9.79 5.62
C ALA A 73 -2.97 -11.08 4.80
N LYS A 74 -2.89 -10.97 3.47
CA LYS A 74 -2.55 -12.11 2.59
C LYS A 74 -1.12 -12.62 2.83
N LEU A 75 -0.13 -11.73 2.90
CA LEU A 75 1.26 -12.07 3.18
C LEU A 75 1.40 -12.86 4.48
N ARG A 76 0.78 -12.40 5.56
CA ARG A 76 0.81 -13.11 6.85
C ARG A 76 0.25 -14.52 6.75
N ARG A 77 -0.86 -14.71 6.04
CA ARG A 77 -1.47 -16.04 5.84
C ARG A 77 -0.54 -16.98 5.07
N HIS A 78 0.02 -16.51 3.95
CA HIS A 78 0.97 -17.29 3.15
C HIS A 78 2.28 -17.57 3.89
N GLN A 79 2.75 -16.66 4.75
CA GLN A 79 3.93 -16.87 5.57
C GLN A 79 3.71 -17.99 6.61
N ILE A 80 2.54 -18.00 7.27
CA ILE A 80 2.17 -19.09 8.19
C ILE A 80 2.06 -20.42 7.44
N ALA A 81 1.40 -20.43 6.27
CA ALA A 81 1.27 -21.63 5.45
C ALA A 81 2.64 -22.16 4.97
N PHE A 82 3.53 -21.27 4.53
CA PHE A 82 4.91 -21.60 4.17
C PHE A 82 5.65 -22.24 5.34
N ALA A 83 5.58 -21.64 6.54
CA ALA A 83 6.22 -22.16 7.73
C ALA A 83 5.70 -23.56 8.11
N HIS A 84 4.38 -23.79 8.03
CA HIS A 84 3.78 -25.10 8.27
C HIS A 84 4.27 -26.15 7.26
N GLN A 85 4.37 -25.80 5.97
CA GLN A 85 4.88 -26.73 4.96
C GLN A 85 6.37 -27.01 5.10
N LEU A 86 7.16 -26.00 5.46
CA LEU A 86 8.59 -26.19 5.73
C LEU A 86 8.80 -27.15 6.90
N GLN A 87 8.05 -26.97 7.99
CA GLN A 87 8.09 -27.89 9.13
C GLN A 87 7.67 -29.31 8.75
N LYS A 88 6.66 -29.46 7.89
CA LYS A 88 6.21 -30.77 7.42
C LYS A 88 7.29 -31.45 6.59
N GLU A 89 7.92 -30.75 5.64
CA GLU A 89 9.03 -31.31 4.85
C GLU A 89 10.23 -31.70 5.71
N HIS A 90 10.55 -30.91 6.74
CA HIS A 90 11.67 -31.17 7.65
C HIS A 90 11.40 -32.32 8.63
N ARG A 91 10.14 -32.66 8.93
CA ARG A 91 9.76 -33.78 9.82
C ARG A 91 9.60 -35.12 9.08
N ILE A 92 9.45 -35.08 7.76
CA ILE A 92 9.31 -36.26 6.91
C ILE A 92 10.69 -36.79 6.45
N LYS A 93 11.73 -35.95 6.59
CA LYS A 93 13.13 -36.36 6.48
C LYS A 93 13.67 -36.79 7.84
#